data_AF-A0A6M0IPJ1-F1
#
_entry.id   AF-A0A6M0IPJ1-F1
#
_cell.length_a   1.000
_cell.length_b   1.000
_cell.length_c   1.000
_cell.angle_alpha   90.00
_cell.angle_beta   90.00
_cell.angle_gamma   90.00
#
_symmetry.space_group_name_H-M   'P 1'
#
loop_
_entity.id
_entity.type
_entity.pdbx_description
1 polymer ?
#
loop_
_entity_poly.entity_id
_entity_poly.type
_entity_poly.pdbx_seq_one_letter_code
_entity_poly.pdbx_strand_id
1 'polypeptide(L)'
;MLSHEKSTDLLDSTMDVLGADSTTSTPQSGTGLIDEWLEELRKAENATEITATLEQVKTQLESGQVNATELSQLFDTLATQTAEFSTLMGSEGDIAPRLEGLSSALRSLSGQLGNQ
;
A
#
# COMPACT_ATOMS: atom_id res chain seq x y z
N MET A 1 8.93 -3.80 16.61
CA MET A 1 8.01 -4.96 16.55
C MET A 1 6.63 -4.42 16.25
N LEU A 2 6.16 -4.65 15.02
CA LEU A 2 4.78 -4.35 14.61
C LEU A 2 3.83 -5.07 15.58
N SER A 3 2.88 -4.36 16.17
CA SER A 3 1.84 -5.02 16.97
C SER A 3 0.82 -5.59 16.00
N HIS A 4 0.56 -6.89 16.11
CA HIS A 4 -0.30 -7.64 15.19
C HIS A 4 -1.66 -6.93 14.99
N GLU A 5 -2.25 -6.41 16.08
CA GLU A 5 -3.49 -5.63 16.06
C GLU A 5 -3.43 -4.40 15.15
N LYS A 6 -2.40 -3.54 15.31
CA LYS A 6 -2.27 -2.30 14.52
C LYS A 6 -2.02 -2.58 13.03
N SER A 7 -1.25 -3.62 12.70
CA SER A 7 -1.07 -4.02 11.29
C SER A 7 -2.38 -4.52 10.68
N THR A 8 -3.22 -5.20 11.46
CA THR A 8 -4.51 -5.70 10.96
C THR A 8 -5.51 -4.57 10.72
N ASP A 9 -5.62 -3.62 11.66
CA ASP A 9 -6.48 -2.44 11.52
C ASP A 9 -6.08 -1.57 10.33
N LEU A 10 -4.77 -1.41 10.12
CA LEU A 10 -4.23 -0.64 9.00
C LEU A 10 -4.51 -1.33 7.66
N LEU A 11 -4.40 -2.67 7.62
CA LEU A 11 -4.76 -3.46 6.44
C LEU A 11 -6.25 -3.32 6.09
N ASP A 12 -7.13 -3.46 7.08
CA ASP A 12 -8.58 -3.31 6.85
C ASP A 12 -8.93 -1.89 6.39
N SER A 13 -8.33 -0.85 6.99
CA SER A 13 -8.53 0.54 6.56
C SER A 13 -8.02 0.79 5.14
N THR A 14 -6.90 0.15 4.76
CA THR A 14 -6.34 0.27 3.41
C THR A 14 -7.23 -0.44 2.38
N MET A 15 -7.73 -1.62 2.72
CA MET A 15 -8.68 -2.36 1.86
C MET A 15 -10.00 -1.60 1.70
N ASP A 16 -10.48 -0.90 2.73
CA ASP A 16 -11.67 -0.04 2.64
C ASP A 16 -11.46 1.11 1.66
N VAL A 17 -10.32 1.83 1.76
CA VAL A 17 -10.03 2.94 0.84
C VAL A 17 -9.81 2.49 -0.61
N LEU A 18 -9.21 1.32 -0.81
CA LEU A 18 -9.00 0.73 -2.14
C LEU A 18 -10.27 0.09 -2.72
N GLY A 19 -11.16 -0.41 -1.85
CA GLY A 19 -12.40 -1.11 -2.22
C GLY A 19 -13.63 -0.22 -2.29
N ALA A 20 -13.62 0.94 -1.63
CA ALA A 20 -14.67 1.94 -1.76
C ALA A 20 -14.70 2.46 -3.21
N ASP A 21 -15.90 2.51 -3.80
CA ASP A 21 -16.12 3.11 -5.11
C ASP A 21 -15.35 4.44 -5.18
N SER A 22 -14.53 4.61 -6.22
CA SER A 22 -13.53 5.69 -6.42
C SER A 22 -14.09 7.12 -6.29
N THR A 23 -15.40 7.24 -6.11
CA THR A 23 -16.17 8.44 -5.80
C THR A 23 -16.00 8.97 -4.36
N THR A 24 -15.57 8.16 -3.38
CA THR A 24 -15.46 8.59 -1.97
C THR A 24 -14.02 8.71 -1.45
N SER A 25 -13.07 8.03 -2.09
CA SER A 25 -11.66 8.04 -1.68
C SER A 25 -10.96 9.30 -2.16
N THR A 26 -10.67 10.22 -1.24
CA THR A 26 -9.91 11.44 -1.56
C THR A 26 -8.41 11.18 -1.55
N PRO A 27 -7.60 11.92 -2.34
CA PRO A 27 -6.13 11.84 -2.26
C PRO A 27 -5.60 12.04 -0.83
N GLN A 28 -6.31 12.83 -0.01
CA GLN A 28 -5.97 13.09 1.38
C GLN A 28 -6.21 11.88 2.31
N SER A 29 -7.23 11.06 2.01
CA SER A 29 -7.43 9.77 2.69
C SER A 29 -6.31 8.78 2.35
N GLY A 30 -5.82 8.82 1.10
CA GLY A 30 -4.72 7.98 0.64
C GLY A 30 -3.37 8.34 1.28
N THR A 31 -3.02 9.63 1.35
CA THR A 31 -1.74 10.06 1.95
C THR A 31 -1.66 9.80 3.45
N GLY A 32 -2.77 9.92 4.18
CA GLY A 32 -2.82 9.58 5.62
C GLY A 32 -2.54 8.10 5.89
N LEU A 33 -3.11 7.19 5.09
CA LEU A 33 -2.82 5.76 5.20
C LEU A 33 -1.36 5.44 4.85
N ILE A 34 -0.80 6.11 3.85
CA ILE A 34 0.62 5.94 3.50
C ILE A 34 1.52 6.35 4.66
N ASP A 35 1.20 7.43 5.37
CA ASP A 35 1.97 7.85 6.56
C ASP A 35 1.93 6.81 7.69
N GLU A 36 0.78 6.21 7.96
CA GLU A 36 0.69 5.13 8.95
C GLU A 36 1.49 3.89 8.54
N TRP A 37 1.43 3.50 7.26
CA TRP A 37 2.25 2.41 6.74
C TRP A 37 3.75 2.69 6.84
N LEU A 38 4.17 3.92 6.53
CA LEU A 38 5.57 4.33 6.67
C LEU A 38 6.03 4.25 8.12
N GLU A 39 5.22 4.70 9.08
CA GLU A 39 5.58 4.60 10.50
C GLU A 39 5.74 3.15 10.94
N GLU A 40 4.80 2.28 10.56
CA GLU A 40 4.82 0.86 10.92
C GLU A 40 5.97 0.12 10.24
N LEU A 41 6.13 0.25 8.93
CA LEU A 41 7.14 -0.46 8.15
C LEU A 41 8.57 -0.01 8.48
N ARG A 42 8.79 1.26 8.86
CA ARG A 42 10.11 1.71 9.36
C ARG A 42 10.54 1.00 10.65
N LYS A 43 9.61 0.35 11.37
CA LYS A 43 9.92 -0.48 12.55
C LYS A 43 10.39 -1.90 12.16
N ALA A 44 10.32 -2.27 10.87
CA ALA A 44 10.75 -3.55 10.33
C ALA A 44 12.03 -3.38 9.48
N GLU A 45 13.09 -4.14 9.79
CA GLU A 45 14.40 -4.02 9.11
C GLU A 45 14.34 -4.44 7.64
N ASN A 46 13.38 -5.29 7.26
CA ASN A 46 13.21 -5.85 5.92
C ASN A 46 12.17 -5.10 5.06
N ALA A 47 11.69 -3.93 5.48
CA ALA A 47 10.65 -3.18 4.77
C ALA A 47 11.16 -1.92 4.05
N THR A 48 12.48 -1.71 4.00
CA THR A 48 13.11 -0.51 3.43
C THR A 48 12.64 -0.22 1.99
N GLU A 49 12.54 -1.25 1.15
CA GLU A 49 12.11 -1.09 -0.24
C GLU A 49 10.64 -0.63 -0.35
N ILE A 50 9.74 -1.22 0.44
CA ILE A 50 8.33 -0.82 0.50
C ILE A 50 8.22 0.62 0.98
N THR A 51 8.97 0.99 2.03
CA THR A 51 8.93 2.36 2.56
C THR A 51 9.38 3.39 1.52
N ALA A 52 10.43 3.08 0.75
CA ALA A 52 10.90 3.99 -0.30
C ALA A 52 9.85 4.20 -1.40
N THR A 53 9.18 3.14 -1.85
CA THR A 53 8.14 3.25 -2.87
C THR A 53 6.89 3.96 -2.34
N LEU A 54 6.50 3.73 -1.08
CA LEU A 54 5.42 4.46 -0.43
C LEU A 54 5.70 5.97 -0.35
N GLU A 55 6.93 6.38 -0.04
CA GLU A 55 7.33 7.80 -0.05
C GLU A 55 7.20 8.43 -1.45
N GLN A 56 7.52 7.68 -2.51
CA GLN A 56 7.34 8.13 -3.89
C GLN A 56 5.87 8.31 -4.25
N VAL A 57 5.00 7.35 -3.86
CA VAL A 57 3.54 7.47 -4.05
C VAL A 57 3.02 8.71 -3.32
N LYS A 58 3.39 8.88 -2.05
CA LYS A 58 2.99 10.05 -1.26
C LYS A 58 3.39 11.35 -1.95
N THR A 59 4.66 11.46 -2.37
CA THR A 59 5.20 12.64 -3.05
C THR A 59 4.41 12.96 -4.32
N GLN A 60 4.05 11.95 -5.12
CA GLN A 60 3.24 12.13 -6.31
C GLN A 60 1.82 12.63 -6.00
N LEU A 61 1.17 12.05 -4.99
CA LEU A 61 -0.17 12.46 -4.56
C LEU A 61 -0.16 13.90 -4.00
N GLU A 62 0.89 14.28 -3.28
CA GLU A 62 1.06 15.62 -2.70
C GLU A 62 1.48 16.67 -3.73
N SER A 63 2.11 16.28 -4.83
CA SER A 63 2.58 17.19 -5.88
C SER A 63 1.43 17.96 -6.58
N GLY A 64 0.17 17.55 -6.40
CA GLY A 64 -1.00 18.18 -7.01
C GLY A 64 -1.13 17.96 -8.53
N GLN A 65 -0.12 17.35 -9.16
CA GLN A 65 -0.08 17.01 -10.58
C GLN A 65 0.25 15.54 -10.74
N VAL A 66 -0.72 14.70 -10.36
CA VAL A 66 -0.60 13.25 -10.38
C VAL A 66 -0.41 12.75 -11.82
N ASN A 67 0.68 12.03 -12.06
CA ASN A 67 0.95 11.35 -13.31
C ASN A 67 0.44 9.91 -13.20
N ALA A 68 -0.71 9.63 -13.83
CA ALA A 68 -1.37 8.33 -13.75
C ALA A 68 -0.47 7.16 -14.19
N THR A 69 0.38 7.37 -15.20
CA THR A 69 1.33 6.35 -15.69
C THR A 69 2.40 6.04 -14.65
N GLU A 70 3.04 7.07 -14.10
CA GLU A 70 4.05 6.88 -13.05
C GLU A 70 3.42 6.31 -11.78
N LEU A 71 2.21 6.75 -11.43
CA LEU A 71 1.49 6.29 -10.25
C LEU A 71 1.08 4.81 -10.40
N SER A 72 0.63 4.41 -11.60
CA SER A 72 0.36 3.01 -11.95
C SER A 72 1.61 2.13 -11.77
N GLN A 73 2.78 2.59 -12.23
CA GLN A 73 4.04 1.87 -12.05
C GLN A 73 4.45 1.74 -10.58
N LEU A 74 4.26 2.80 -9.79
CA LEU A 74 4.51 2.77 -8.35
C LEU A 74 3.58 1.79 -7.62
N PHE A 75 2.30 1.74 -7.98
CA PHE A 75 1.36 0.78 -7.39
C PHE A 75 1.65 -0.67 -7.79
N ASP A 76 2.10 -0.93 -9.02
CA ASP A 76 2.54 -2.26 -9.45
C ASP A 76 3.79 -2.72 -8.67
N THR A 77 4.72 -1.78 -8.46
CA THR A 77 5.93 -2.02 -7.65
C THR A 77 5.57 -2.33 -6.20
N LEU A 78 4.68 -1.54 -5.59
CA LEU A 78 4.18 -1.80 -4.23
C LEU A 78 3.47 -3.14 -4.12
N ALA A 79 2.67 -3.52 -5.12
CA ALA A 79 2.02 -4.83 -5.14
C ALA A 79 3.06 -5.97 -5.07
N THR A 80 4.10 -5.87 -5.89
CA THR A 80 5.19 -6.86 -5.92
C THR A 80 5.91 -6.93 -4.57
N GLN A 81 6.39 -5.79 -4.07
CA GLN A 81 7.12 -5.75 -2.80
C GLN A 81 6.27 -6.21 -1.61
N THR A 82 4.96 -5.90 -1.61
CA THR A 82 4.02 -6.35 -0.57
C THR A 82 3.85 -7.87 -0.59
N ALA A 83 3.78 -8.48 -1.78
CA ALA A 83 3.72 -9.94 -1.91
C ALA A 83 5.03 -10.62 -1.45
N GLU A 84 6.18 -10.03 -1.76
CA GLU A 84 7.48 -10.50 -1.28
C GLU A 84 7.59 -10.38 0.25
N PHE A 85 7.16 -9.25 0.82
CA PHE A 85 7.15 -9.03 2.26
C PHE A 85 6.21 -9.98 3.00
N SER A 86 5.06 -10.32 2.42
CA SER A 86 4.18 -11.39 2.92
C SER A 86 4.91 -12.73 3.02
N THR A 87 5.68 -13.07 1.98
CA THR A 87 6.48 -14.30 1.97
C THR A 87 7.58 -14.28 3.04
N LEU A 88 8.20 -13.12 3.29
CA LEU A 88 9.24 -12.94 4.31
C LEU A 88 8.70 -13.01 5.75
N MET A 89 7.49 -12.51 6.00
CA MET A 89 6.81 -12.60 7.31
C MET A 89 6.47 -14.05 7.69
N GLY A 90 6.43 -14.97 6.71
CA GLY A 90 6.08 -16.36 6.91
C GLY A 90 4.58 -16.55 7.16
N SER A 91 4.12 -17.81 7.13
CA SER A 91 2.70 -18.15 7.28
C SER A 91 2.20 -18.11 8.74
N GLU A 92 2.95 -17.51 9.66
CA GLU A 92 2.55 -17.41 11.07
C GLU A 92 1.55 -16.27 11.25
N GLY A 93 0.27 -16.65 11.42
CA GLY A 93 -0.84 -15.73 11.70
C GLY A 93 -1.61 -15.27 10.45
N ASP A 94 -2.57 -14.37 10.66
CA ASP A 94 -3.49 -13.87 9.63
C ASP A 94 -2.92 -12.73 8.77
N ILE A 95 -1.67 -12.29 9.01
CA ILE A 95 -1.08 -11.14 8.32
C ILE A 95 -0.68 -11.48 6.88
N ALA A 96 -0.03 -12.62 6.64
CA ALA A 96 0.41 -13.01 5.29
C ALA A 96 -0.73 -13.03 4.24
N PRO A 97 -1.87 -13.71 4.47
CA PRO A 97 -2.96 -13.70 3.49
C PRO A 97 -3.59 -12.32 3.30
N ARG A 98 -3.57 -11.45 4.32
CA ARG A 98 -4.05 -10.07 4.19
C ARG A 98 -3.10 -9.20 3.36
N LEU A 99 -1.78 -9.37 3.51
CA LEU A 99 -0.79 -8.73 2.66
C LEU A 99 -0.89 -9.19 1.20
N GLU A 100 -1.20 -10.47 0.96
CA GLU A 100 -1.50 -10.98 -0.39
C GLU A 100 -2.79 -10.38 -0.98
N GLY A 101 -3.81 -10.16 -0.15
CA GLY A 101 -5.02 -9.44 -0.55
C GLY A 101 -4.69 -7.99 -0.95
N LEU A 102 -3.86 -7.31 -0.15
CA LEU A 102 -3.42 -5.95 -0.41
C LEU A 102 -2.61 -5.87 -1.72
N SER A 103 -1.66 -6.78 -1.94
CA SER A 103 -0.89 -6.81 -3.19
C SER A 103 -1.79 -6.96 -4.42
N SER A 104 -2.82 -7.80 -4.32
CA SER A 104 -3.80 -7.99 -5.40
C SER A 104 -4.63 -6.73 -5.65
N ALA A 105 -5.06 -6.03 -4.59
CA ALA A 105 -5.80 -4.77 -4.70
C ALA A 105 -4.94 -3.66 -5.34
N LEU A 106 -3.69 -3.52 -4.91
CA LEU A 106 -2.73 -2.56 -5.47
C LEU A 106 -2.48 -2.81 -6.96
N ARG A 107 -2.34 -4.08 -7.35
CA ARG A 107 -2.15 -4.46 -8.77
C ARG A 107 -3.40 -4.18 -9.60
N SER A 108 -4.59 -4.37 -9.03
CA SER A 108 -5.84 -3.97 -9.68
C SER A 108 -5.91 -2.46 -9.88
N LEU A 109 -5.59 -1.66 -8.86
CA LEU A 109 -5.56 -0.21 -8.95
C LEU A 109 -4.55 0.28 -9.99
N SER A 110 -3.35 -0.32 -10.02
CA SER A 110 -2.33 -0.05 -11.04
C SER A 110 -2.88 -0.28 -12.45
N GLY A 111 -3.54 -1.41 -12.69
CA GLY A 111 -4.15 -1.72 -13.98
C GLY A 111 -5.28 -0.76 -14.37
N GLN A 112 -6.08 -0.32 -13.40
CA GLN A 112 -7.14 0.68 -13.64
C GLN A 112 -6.54 2.03 -14.03
N LEU A 113 -5.49 2.49 -13.35
CA LEU A 113 -4.81 3.75 -13.64
C LEU A 113 -4.03 3.72 -14.95
N GLY A 114 -3.42 2.59 -15.30
CA GLY A 114 -2.67 2.42 -16.54
C GLY A 114 -3.54 2.28 -17.79
N ASN A 115 -4.84 1.99 -17.62
CA ASN A 115 -5.83 1.90 -18.70
C ASN A 115 -6.63 3.20 -18.91
N GLN A 116 -6.31 4.29 -18.20
CA GLN A 116 -6.90 5.63 -18.36
C GLN A 116 -6.16 6.42 -19.45
#